data_AF-A0A1V5VES4-F1
#
_entry.id   AF-A0A1V5VES4-F1
#
_cell.length_a   1.000
_cell.length_b   1.000
_cell.length_c   1.000
_cell.angle_alpha   90.00
_cell.angle_beta   90.00
_cell.angle_gamma   90.00
#
_symmetry.space_group_name_H-M   'P 1'
#
loop_
_entity.id
_entity.type
_entity.pdbx_description
1 polymer ?
#
loop_
_entity_poly.entity_id
_entity_poly.type
_entity_poly.pdbx_seq_one_letter_code
_entity_poly.pdbx_strand_id
1 'polypeptide(L)'
;MSEKKLNVQQFTLYYDHSKPIVFRHLSLKNIKIIDSPLELNYFNVVLKAFTSNKLEKDTYPISAALSVTREKYDDKELLALLYQGDKLLMNKIKVMELQSIIEKFLSRIDIFDTVDLPGNAKKNLFVNF
;
A
#
# COMPACT_ATOMS: atom_id res chain seq x y z
N MET A 1 15.22 0.04 18.38
CA MET A 1 13.83 0.44 18.07
C MET A 1 12.97 -0.82 18.13
N SER A 2 11.74 -0.75 18.65
CA SER A 2 10.87 -1.94 18.76
C SER A 2 9.96 -2.05 17.53
N GLU A 3 9.99 -3.19 16.86
CA GLU A 3 9.06 -3.50 15.78
C GLU A 3 7.64 -3.48 16.34
N LYS A 4 6.74 -2.81 15.63
CA LYS A 4 5.31 -2.76 15.91
C LYS A 4 4.56 -3.32 14.71
N LYS A 5 3.35 -3.81 14.99
CA LYS A 5 2.44 -4.32 13.97
C LYS A 5 1.05 -3.74 14.12
N LEU A 6 0.40 -3.50 13.00
CA LEU A 6 -1.02 -3.15 12.92
C LEU A 6 -1.72 -4.20 12.06
N ASN A 7 -2.75 -4.84 12.61
CA ASN A 7 -3.53 -5.84 11.91
C ASN A 7 -4.78 -5.20 11.29
N VAL A 8 -5.05 -5.53 10.02
CA VAL A 8 -6.28 -5.15 9.32
C VAL A 8 -6.73 -6.34 8.48
N GLN A 9 -7.84 -6.96 8.86
CA GLN A 9 -8.33 -8.20 8.24
C GLN A 9 -7.22 -9.27 8.17
N GLN A 10 -6.81 -9.66 6.96
CA GLN A 10 -5.76 -10.66 6.71
C GLN A 10 -4.37 -10.04 6.53
N PHE A 11 -4.27 -8.71 6.61
CA PHE A 11 -3.03 -7.98 6.44
C PHE A 11 -2.42 -7.59 7.79
N THR A 12 -1.09 -7.55 7.81
CA THR A 12 -0.31 -7.04 8.93
C THR A 12 0.71 -6.04 8.41
N LEU A 13 0.60 -4.79 8.86
CA LEU A 13 1.53 -3.72 8.55
C LEU A 13 2.60 -3.67 9.65
N TYR A 14 3.86 -3.84 9.27
CA TYR A 14 5.02 -3.79 10.16
C TYR A 14 5.75 -2.46 10.02
N TYR A 15 6.11 -1.88 11.16
CA TYR A 15 6.79 -0.58 11.22
C TYR A 15 7.64 -0.46 12.49
N ASP A 16 8.64 0.42 12.43
CA ASP A 16 9.40 0.82 13.61
C ASP A 16 8.80 2.09 14.20
N HIS A 17 8.53 2.07 15.50
CA HIS A 17 8.06 3.26 16.22
C HIS A 17 9.23 4.18 16.56
N SER A 18 9.80 4.80 15.54
CA SER A 18 10.81 5.84 15.60
C SER A 18 10.22 7.22 15.28
N LYS A 19 11.04 8.28 15.37
CA LYS A 19 10.71 9.61 14.86
C LYS A 19 11.72 9.94 13.76
N PRO A 20 11.34 9.90 12.46
CA PRO A 20 10.02 9.56 11.91
C PRO A 20 9.69 8.06 12.02
N ILE A 21 8.41 7.70 11.88
CA ILE A 21 7.98 6.29 11.80
C ILE A 21 8.55 5.68 10.52
N VAL A 22 9.15 4.49 10.61
CA VAL A 22 9.74 3.81 9.44
C VAL A 22 8.88 2.60 9.08
N PHE A 23 8.38 2.58 7.85
CA PHE A 23 7.72 1.40 7.29
C PHE A 23 8.72 0.26 7.12
N ARG A 24 8.30 -0.97 7.48
CA ARG A 24 9.12 -2.17 7.27
C ARG A 24 8.58 -3.02 6.12
N HIS A 25 7.31 -3.38 6.17
CA HIS A 25 6.63 -4.12 5.11
C HIS A 25 5.13 -4.28 5.41
N LEU A 26 4.35 -4.64 4.39
CA LEU A 26 2.99 -5.15 4.52
C LEU A 26 3.00 -6.65 4.23
N SER A 27 2.39 -7.42 5.11
CA SER A 27 2.19 -8.85 4.93
C SER A 27 0.72 -9.19 4.70
N LEU A 28 0.46 -10.22 3.92
CA LEU A 28 -0.83 -10.87 3.77
C LEU A 28 -0.68 -12.34 4.20
N LYS A 29 -1.45 -12.79 5.20
CA LYS A 29 -1.33 -14.16 5.75
C LYS A 29 0.12 -14.56 6.11
N ASN A 30 0.88 -13.64 6.72
CA ASN A 30 2.31 -13.77 7.07
C ASN A 30 3.30 -13.80 5.88
N ILE A 31 2.82 -13.64 4.64
CA ILE A 31 3.68 -13.48 3.47
C ILE A 31 3.92 -12.01 3.24
N LYS A 32 5.18 -11.59 3.16
CA LYS A 32 5.55 -10.22 2.79
C LYS A 32 5.17 -9.95 1.33
N ILE A 33 4.30 -8.97 1.10
CA ILE A 33 3.77 -8.63 -0.23
C ILE A 33 4.17 -7.24 -0.71
N ILE A 34 4.56 -6.34 0.19
CA ILE A 34 5.05 -4.99 -0.12
C ILE A 34 6.19 -4.69 0.84
N ASP A 35 7.32 -4.21 0.34
CA ASP A 35 8.53 -3.99 1.15
C ASP A 35 9.04 -2.55 1.14
N SER A 36 8.50 -1.67 0.29
CA SER A 36 8.89 -0.26 0.24
C SER A 36 7.73 0.72 0.47
N PRO A 37 8.01 1.93 0.99
CA PRO A 37 7.00 2.99 1.12
C PRO A 37 6.37 3.39 -0.23
N LEU A 38 7.15 3.35 -1.32
CA LEU A 38 6.67 3.70 -2.66
C LEU A 38 5.66 2.68 -3.17
N GLU A 39 5.94 1.38 -3.03
CA GLU A 39 5.00 0.31 -3.35
C GLU A 39 3.73 0.42 -2.50
N LEU A 40 3.86 0.71 -1.19
CA LEU A 40 2.72 0.91 -0.30
C LEU A 40 1.85 2.10 -0.73
N ASN A 41 2.48 3.20 -1.16
CA ASN A 41 1.77 4.36 -1.68
C ASN A 41 1.07 4.05 -3.01
N TYR A 42 1.73 3.37 -3.94
CA TYR A 42 1.12 2.97 -5.20
C TYR A 42 -0.05 2.00 -4.98
N PHE A 43 0.10 1.04 -4.08
CA PHE A 43 -0.99 0.17 -3.65
C PHE A 43 -2.18 0.98 -3.13
N ASN A 44 -1.95 1.96 -2.25
CA ASN A 44 -3.00 2.83 -1.72
C ASN A 44 -3.73 3.61 -2.82
N VAL A 45 -3.01 4.08 -3.85
CA VAL A 45 -3.60 4.74 -5.03
C VAL A 45 -4.55 3.79 -5.77
N VAL A 46 -4.13 2.55 -6.00
CA VAL A 46 -4.97 1.52 -6.65
C VAL A 46 -6.21 1.20 -5.81
N LEU A 47 -6.07 1.04 -4.49
CA LEU A 47 -7.19 0.83 -3.58
C LEU A 47 -8.20 2.00 -3.67
N LYS A 48 -7.70 3.25 -3.66
CA LYS A 48 -8.52 4.46 -3.77
C LYS A 48 -9.22 4.59 -5.12
N ALA A 49 -8.54 4.25 -6.21
CA ALA A 49 -9.14 4.19 -7.54
C ALA A 49 -10.28 3.16 -7.59
N PHE A 50 -10.09 1.97 -6.99
CA PHE A 50 -11.13 0.95 -6.93
C PHE A 50 -12.35 1.40 -6.12
N THR A 51 -12.14 1.95 -4.91
CA THR A 51 -13.24 2.43 -4.07
C THR A 51 -13.98 3.63 -4.66
N SER A 52 -13.30 4.40 -5.51
CA SER A 52 -13.91 5.50 -6.28
C SER A 52 -14.55 5.05 -7.60
N ASN A 53 -14.57 3.75 -7.90
CA ASN A 53 -15.00 3.15 -9.17
C ASN A 53 -14.25 3.67 -10.41
N LYS A 54 -13.04 4.22 -10.22
CA LYS A 54 -12.17 4.78 -11.27
C LYS A 54 -11.06 3.82 -11.72
N LEU A 55 -10.92 2.67 -11.07
CA LEU A 55 -9.96 1.66 -11.49
C LEU A 55 -10.45 0.95 -12.76
N GLU A 56 -9.63 0.98 -13.80
CA GLU A 56 -9.91 0.29 -15.06
C GLU A 56 -9.72 -1.23 -14.91
N LYS A 57 -10.20 -2.00 -15.90
CA LYS A 57 -10.05 -3.46 -15.90
C LYS A 57 -8.69 -3.86 -16.47
N ASP A 58 -7.65 -3.59 -15.71
CA ASP A 58 -6.27 -3.98 -16.01
C ASP A 58 -5.65 -4.74 -14.82
N THR A 59 -4.43 -5.24 -15.01
CA THR A 59 -3.59 -5.80 -13.95
C THR A 59 -2.52 -4.78 -13.56
N TYR A 60 -2.57 -4.36 -12.31
CA TYR A 60 -1.66 -3.38 -11.72
C TYR A 60 -0.58 -4.09 -10.91
N PRO A 61 0.65 -4.22 -11.40
CA PRO A 61 1.75 -4.81 -10.64
C PRO A 61 2.17 -3.85 -9.53
N ILE A 62 1.96 -4.24 -8.27
CA ILE A 62 2.28 -3.41 -7.10
C ILE A 62 3.71 -3.63 -6.64
N SER A 63 4.14 -4.89 -6.62
CA SER A 63 5.49 -5.34 -6.25
C SER A 63 5.81 -6.61 -7.03
N ALA A 64 7.02 -7.15 -6.86
CA ALA A 64 7.36 -8.46 -7.41
C ALA A 64 6.47 -9.61 -6.88
N ALA A 65 5.85 -9.43 -5.70
CA ALA A 65 5.05 -10.45 -5.03
C ALA A 65 3.54 -10.19 -5.12
N LEU A 66 3.11 -9.03 -5.63
CA LEU A 66 1.72 -8.61 -5.61
C LEU A 66 1.32 -7.92 -6.91
N SER A 67 0.25 -8.42 -7.52
CA SER A 67 -0.50 -7.71 -8.55
C SER A 67 -1.96 -7.57 -8.12
N VAL A 68 -2.61 -6.52 -8.60
CA VAL A 68 -4.00 -6.22 -8.27
C VAL A 68 -4.79 -6.10 -9.56
N THR A 69 -5.97 -6.71 -9.61
CA THR A 69 -6.87 -6.56 -10.76
C THR A 69 -8.31 -6.41 -10.31
N ARG A 70 -9.09 -5.73 -11.13
CA ARG A 70 -10.52 -5.53 -10.93
C ARG A 70 -11.27 -6.67 -11.60
N GLU A 71 -12.09 -7.38 -10.83
CA GLU A 71 -12.88 -8.49 -11.32
C GLU A 71 -14.37 -8.33 -11.01
N LYS A 72 -15.18 -9.09 -11.75
CA LYS A 72 -16.62 -9.18 -11.54
C LYS A 72 -16.99 -10.63 -11.26
N TYR A 73 -17.66 -10.87 -10.12
CA TYR A 73 -18.14 -12.19 -9.71
C TYR A 73 -19.57 -12.05 -9.17
N ASP A 74 -20.52 -12.84 -9.67
CA ASP A 74 -21.95 -12.76 -9.34
C ASP A 74 -22.50 -11.32 -9.33
N ASP A 75 -22.23 -10.59 -10.42
CA ASP A 75 -22.58 -9.17 -10.60
C ASP A 75 -21.98 -8.17 -9.59
N LYS A 76 -21.07 -8.62 -8.72
CA LYS A 76 -20.35 -7.78 -7.77
C LYS A 76 -18.94 -7.49 -8.26
N GLU A 77 -18.57 -6.23 -8.18
CA GLU A 77 -17.21 -5.77 -8.45
C GLU A 77 -16.33 -6.08 -7.22
N LEU A 78 -15.24 -6.80 -7.45
CA LEU A 78 -14.27 -7.24 -6.47
C LEU A 78 -12.87 -6.79 -6.88
N LEU A 79 -12.04 -6.52 -5.89
CA LEU A 79 -10.61 -6.33 -6.08
C LEU A 79 -9.92 -7.67 -5.82
N ALA A 80 -9.27 -8.22 -6.84
CA ALA A 80 -8.50 -9.44 -6.74
C ALA A 80 -7.02 -9.09 -6.49
N LEU A 81 -6.47 -9.61 -5.40
CA LEU A 81 -5.04 -9.56 -5.11
C LEU A 81 -4.44 -10.89 -5.53
N LEU A 82 -3.52 -10.83 -6.48
CA LEU A 82 -2.75 -11.96 -6.99
C LEU A 82 -1.40 -11.95 -6.29
N TYR A 83 -1.12 -12.96 -5.47
CA TYR A 83 0.11 -13.03 -4.66
C TYR A 83 0.58 -14.48 -4.58
N GLN A 84 1.85 -14.74 -4.92
CA GLN A 84 2.45 -16.09 -4.83
C GLN A 84 1.61 -17.25 -5.44
N GLY A 85 0.90 -16.99 -6.55
CA GLY A 85 0.02 -17.99 -7.18
C GLY A 85 -1.35 -18.17 -6.50
N ASP A 86 -1.56 -17.53 -5.35
CA ASP A 86 -2.85 -17.41 -4.69
C ASP A 86 -3.61 -16.16 -5.14
N LYS A 87 -4.92 -16.19 -4.89
CA LYS A 87 -5.84 -15.11 -5.18
C LYS A 87 -6.71 -14.79 -3.98
N LEU A 88 -6.75 -13.53 -3.57
CA LEU A 88 -7.64 -13.01 -2.54
C LEU A 88 -8.64 -12.03 -3.15
N LEU A 89 -9.92 -12.33 -3.03
CA LEU A 89 -11.00 -11.45 -3.45
C LEU A 89 -11.46 -10.55 -2.30
N MET A 90 -11.52 -9.25 -2.55
CA MET A 90 -11.99 -8.25 -1.59
C MET A 90 -13.15 -7.45 -2.19
N ASN A 91 -14.25 -7.35 -1.44
CA ASN A 91 -15.33 -6.44 -1.80
C ASN A 91 -14.96 -4.99 -1.46
N LYS A 92 -15.75 -4.05 -1.97
CA LYS A 92 -15.52 -2.60 -1.78
C LYS A 92 -15.35 -2.18 -0.32
N ILE A 93 -16.15 -2.72 0.59
CA ILE A 93 -16.07 -2.40 2.03
C ILE A 93 -14.71 -2.81 2.58
N LYS A 94 -14.27 -4.05 2.30
CA LYS A 94 -12.97 -4.55 2.74
C LYS A 94 -11.81 -3.71 2.19
N VAL A 95 -11.92 -3.29 0.93
CA VAL A 95 -10.91 -2.40 0.31
C VAL A 95 -10.87 -1.03 0.99
N MET A 96 -12.04 -0.44 1.32
CA MET A 96 -12.11 0.86 2.01
C MET A 96 -11.47 0.81 3.40
N GLU A 97 -11.67 -0.26 4.17
CA GLU A 97 -11.05 -0.42 5.49
C GLU A 97 -9.51 -0.47 5.39
N LEU A 98 -8.98 -1.29 4.47
CA LEU A 98 -7.55 -1.39 4.22
C LEU A 98 -6.98 -0.05 3.76
N GLN A 99 -7.64 0.59 2.79
CA GLN A 99 -7.26 1.89 2.24
C GLN A 99 -7.19 2.97 3.34
N SER A 100 -8.20 3.07 4.21
CA SER A 100 -8.22 4.07 5.28
C SER A 100 -7.06 3.90 6.27
N ILE A 101 -6.70 2.66 6.59
CA ILE A 101 -5.60 2.36 7.50
C ILE A 101 -4.25 2.68 6.85
N ILE A 102 -4.06 2.30 5.59
CA ILE A 102 -2.82 2.61 4.86
C ILE A 102 -2.69 4.13 4.68
N GLU A 103 -3.75 4.85 4.32
CA GLU A 103 -3.72 6.31 4.17
C GLU A 103 -3.37 7.03 5.49
N LYS A 104 -3.93 6.59 6.62
CA LYS A 104 -3.57 7.10 7.96
C LYS A 104 -2.13 6.77 8.37
N PHE A 105 -1.58 5.67 7.88
CA PHE A 105 -0.19 5.30 8.14
C PHE A 105 0.76 6.14 7.27
N LEU A 106 0.46 6.26 5.97
CA LEU A 106 1.25 7.05 5.01
C LEU A 106 1.34 8.52 5.41
N SER A 107 0.32 9.09 6.05
CA SER A 107 0.37 10.48 6.56
C SER A 107 1.30 10.69 7.76
N ARG A 108 1.87 9.61 8.33
CA ARG A 108 2.76 9.64 9.51
C ARG A 108 4.18 9.20 9.22
N ILE A 109 4.46 8.70 8.01
CA ILE A 109 5.80 8.34 7.57
C ILE A 109 6.33 9.42 6.65
N ASP A 110 7.64 9.62 6.67
CA ASP A 110 8.29 10.39 5.62
C ASP A 110 8.62 9.44 4.46
N ILE A 111 7.99 9.67 3.30
CA ILE A 111 8.17 8.85 2.11
C ILE A 111 9.44 9.29 1.34
N PHE A 112 9.95 10.50 1.58
CA PHE A 112 11.02 11.12 0.80
C PHE A 112 12.36 11.24 1.53
N ASP A 113 12.39 11.04 2.86
CA ASP A 113 13.63 11.02 3.64
C ASP A 113 14.52 9.78 3.40
N THR A 114 14.08 8.81 2.58
CA THR A 114 14.87 7.61 2.23
C THR A 114 15.73 7.78 0.97
N VAL A 115 15.70 8.94 0.31
CA VAL A 115 16.66 9.26 -0.74
C VAL A 115 17.85 9.95 -0.09
N ASP A 116 18.93 9.21 0.15
CA ASP A 116 20.26 9.79 0.39
C ASP A 116 20.69 10.52 -0.89
N LEU A 117 20.15 11.73 -1.10
CA LEU A 117 20.66 12.64 -2.10
C LEU A 117 21.99 13.16 -1.57
N PRO A 118 23.10 13.04 -2.33
CA PRO A 118 24.39 13.52 -1.90
C PRO A 118 24.34 15.02 -1.58
N GLY A 119 24.44 15.34 -0.29
CA GLY A 119 25.01 16.56 0.33
C GLY A 119 24.49 17.96 -0.01
N ASN A 120 23.82 18.21 -1.15
CA ASN A 120 23.59 19.58 -1.63
C ASN A 120 22.21 19.85 -2.26
N ALA A 121 21.29 18.89 -2.29
CA ALA A 121 20.00 19.06 -2.95
C ALA A 121 18.85 19.53 -2.03
N LYS A 122 19.11 19.87 -0.76
CA LYS A 122 18.05 20.24 0.21
C LYS A 122 17.38 21.60 -0.01
N LYS A 123 17.71 22.35 -1.07
CA LYS A 123 17.19 23.74 -1.22
C LYS A 123 16.09 24.01 -2.23
N ASN A 124 15.78 23.15 -3.21
CA ASN A 124 14.90 23.56 -4.31
C ASN A 124 13.84 22.53 -4.73
N LEU A 125 12.97 22.08 -3.82
CA LEU A 125 11.77 21.32 -4.20
C LEU A 125 10.46 21.86 -3.63
N PHE A 126 10.49 23.03 -2.98
CA PHE A 126 9.29 23.80 -2.66
C PHE A 126 9.11 24.93 -3.67
N VAL A 127 8.56 24.60 -4.83
CA VAL A 127 7.82 25.57 -5.64
C VAL A 127 6.55 24.87 -6.16
N ASN A 128 5.45 25.17 -5.49
CA ASN A 128 4.06 25.25 -5.97
C ASN A 128 3.51 24.08 -6.80
N PHE A 129 2.66 23.27 -6.14
CA PHE A 129 1.39 22.84 -6.72
C PHE A 129 0.25 23.51 -5.95
#